data_AF-A0A1J1GZZ5-F1
#
_entry.id   AF-A0A1J1GZZ5-F1
#
_cell.length_a   1.000
_cell.length_b   1.000
_cell.length_c   1.000
_cell.angle_alpha   90.00
_cell.angle_beta   90.00
_cell.angle_gamma   90.00
#
_symmetry.space_group_name_H-M   'P 1'
#
loop_
_entity.id
_entity.type
_entity.pdbx_description
1 polymer ?
#
loop_
_entity_poly.entity_id
_entity_poly.type
_entity_poly.pdbx_seq_one_letter_code
_entity_poly.pdbx_strand_id
1 'polypeptide(L)'
;MQENRDNVITLESYEEYIKKKITPTDLFYIEDEELLFEIFTLGLKSRGILSKEDFNSTYKKKKKNEKITVKEENKENIIWDINILYNSTNDFFYIINYHIHFCKENRISTILFIRYLNKSKSEISSYIDINNNKVIEKIKNKKYIYASKKDLSYYNWKNNYISTNSNENYEIIINKKIGLIFKHKNSEKYFMLNSSKDLKIKLCDNIYKDNINTYFGENEEIIKLCDDIKKTEIKDSNYLQCLLYTLPL
;
A
#
# COMPACT_ATOMS: atom_id res chain seq x y z
N MET A 1 8.60 11.21 25.22
CA MET A 1 7.34 10.59 25.70
C MET A 1 6.14 11.36 25.14
N GLN A 2 5.89 11.22 23.84
CA GLN A 2 4.99 12.11 23.09
C GLN A 2 4.09 11.32 22.11
N GLU A 3 3.51 10.18 22.52
CA GLU A 3 2.82 9.28 21.56
C GLU A 3 1.35 8.94 21.89
N ASN A 4 0.69 9.62 22.82
CA ASN A 4 -0.71 9.30 23.15
C ASN A 4 -1.71 10.46 23.08
N ARG A 5 -1.32 11.61 22.48
CA ARG A 5 -2.17 12.82 22.46
C ARG A 5 -3.00 13.03 21.19
N ASP A 6 -2.77 12.22 20.15
CA ASP A 6 -3.35 12.46 18.82
C ASP A 6 -4.59 11.61 18.52
N ASN A 7 -4.89 10.60 19.34
CA ASN A 7 -6.12 9.80 19.23
C ASN A 7 -7.30 10.36 20.05
N VAL A 8 -7.15 11.52 20.69
CA VAL A 8 -8.21 12.17 21.50
C VAL A 8 -9.22 12.93 20.63
N ILE A 9 -8.93 13.11 19.34
CA ILE A 9 -9.61 14.09 18.48
C ILE A 9 -10.95 13.58 17.91
N THR A 10 -11.28 12.30 18.05
CA THR A 10 -12.53 11.71 17.50
C THR A 10 -13.52 11.23 18.55
N LEU A 11 -13.33 11.55 19.84
CA LEU A 11 -14.12 10.97 20.93
C LEU A 11 -15.03 12.04 21.55
N GLU A 12 -16.33 11.78 21.61
CA GLU A 12 -17.34 12.75 22.05
C GLU A 12 -17.50 12.78 23.58
N SER A 13 -17.04 11.74 24.28
CA SER A 13 -17.11 11.65 25.74
C SER A 13 -15.88 10.98 26.37
N TYR A 14 -15.66 11.28 27.66
CA TYR A 14 -14.62 10.62 28.46
C TYR A 14 -14.85 9.10 28.59
N GLU A 15 -16.11 8.66 28.58
CA GLU A 15 -16.45 7.24 28.66
C GLU A 15 -15.99 6.49 27.41
N GLU A 16 -16.18 7.09 26.24
CA GLU A 16 -15.73 6.53 24.96
C GLU A 16 -14.20 6.43 24.90
N TYR A 17 -13.51 7.42 25.47
CA TYR A 17 -12.04 7.41 25.62
C TYR A 17 -11.55 6.22 26.46
N ILE A 18 -12.20 5.95 27.59
CA ILE A 18 -11.83 4.81 28.43
C ILE A 18 -12.14 3.49 27.72
N LYS A 19 -13.33 3.35 27.11
CA LYS A 19 -13.70 2.13 26.36
C LYS A 19 -12.73 1.80 25.24
N LYS A 20 -12.23 2.78 24.50
CA LYS A 20 -11.23 2.58 23.43
C LYS A 20 -9.85 2.16 23.96
N LYS A 21 -9.56 2.41 25.24
CA LYS A 21 -8.31 2.04 25.90
C LYS A 21 -8.34 0.66 26.56
N ILE A 22 -9.52 0.07 26.72
CA ILE A 22 -9.69 -1.31 27.18
C ILE A 22 -9.20 -2.25 26.08
N THR A 23 -8.21 -3.09 26.38
CA THR A 23 -7.72 -4.11 25.45
C THR A 23 -8.42 -5.46 25.67
N PRO A 24 -8.48 -6.35 24.66
CA PRO A 24 -9.04 -7.69 24.82
C PRO A 24 -8.33 -8.50 25.92
N THR A 25 -7.04 -8.23 26.16
CA THR A 25 -6.28 -8.83 27.26
C THR A 25 -6.79 -8.37 28.62
N ASP A 26 -7.17 -7.10 28.75
CA ASP A 26 -7.71 -6.56 30.01
C ASP A 26 -9.07 -7.22 30.34
N LEU A 27 -9.92 -7.40 29.33
CA LEU A 27 -11.20 -8.07 29.47
C LEU A 27 -11.03 -9.57 29.79
N PHE A 28 -10.00 -10.23 29.25
CA PHE A 28 -9.70 -11.63 29.53
C PHE A 28 -9.34 -11.91 31.00
N TYR A 29 -8.68 -10.96 31.69
CA TYR A 29 -8.23 -11.18 33.07
C TYR A 29 -9.24 -10.77 34.14
N ILE A 30 -10.13 -9.83 33.83
CA ILE A 30 -11.09 -9.27 34.81
C ILE A 30 -12.51 -9.74 34.51
N GLU A 31 -12.81 -10.16 33.27
CA GLU A 31 -14.09 -10.71 32.79
C GLU A 31 -15.33 -9.83 32.99
N ASP A 32 -15.18 -8.65 33.60
CA ASP A 32 -16.21 -7.66 33.90
C ASP A 32 -15.83 -6.28 33.33
N GLU A 33 -16.64 -5.77 32.39
CA GLU A 33 -16.45 -4.48 31.74
C GLU A 33 -16.69 -3.27 32.67
N GLU A 34 -17.63 -3.38 33.62
CA GLU A 34 -17.96 -2.30 34.55
C GLU A 34 -16.83 -2.13 35.57
N LEU A 35 -16.31 -3.24 36.08
CA LEU A 35 -15.15 -3.25 36.96
C LEU A 35 -13.89 -2.73 36.25
N LEU A 36 -13.69 -3.07 34.97
CA LEU A 36 -12.61 -2.52 34.16
C LEU A 36 -12.72 -0.99 34.03
N PHE A 37 -13.92 -0.50 33.77
CA PHE A 37 -14.18 0.92 33.62
C PHE A 37 -13.89 1.68 34.92
N GLU A 38 -14.28 1.14 36.07
CA GLU A 38 -14.00 1.72 37.38
C GLU A 38 -12.49 1.73 37.67
N ILE A 39 -11.78 0.62 37.43
CA ILE A 39 -10.32 0.51 37.60
C ILE A 39 -9.57 1.55 36.74
N PHE A 40 -10.03 1.77 35.50
CA PHE A 40 -9.43 2.75 34.59
C PHE A 40 -9.78 4.19 34.99
N THR A 41 -11.00 4.43 35.47
CA THR A 41 -11.43 5.74 35.97
C THR A 41 -10.68 6.16 37.23
N LEU A 42 -10.38 5.20 38.11
CA LEU A 42 -9.59 5.42 39.33
C LEU A 42 -8.08 5.57 39.06
N GLY A 43 -7.64 5.44 37.80
CA GLY A 43 -6.25 5.63 37.40
C GLY A 43 -5.27 4.55 37.88
N LEU A 44 -5.79 3.40 38.33
CA LEU A 44 -4.99 2.34 38.95
C LEU A 44 -4.09 1.59 37.94
N LYS A 45 -4.47 1.55 36.66
CA LYS A 45 -3.59 1.18 35.53
C LYS A 45 -2.78 2.38 35.06
N SER A 46 -1.95 2.93 35.95
CA SER A 46 -1.21 4.18 35.74
C SER A 46 0.00 4.00 34.82
N ARG A 47 -0.24 4.00 33.50
CA ARG A 47 0.72 4.50 32.50
C ARG A 47 -0.03 4.98 31.25
N GLY A 48 -0.29 6.30 31.21
CA GLY A 48 -0.70 6.99 29.98
C GLY A 48 -2.20 7.21 29.76
N ILE A 49 -3.05 6.97 30.76
CA ILE A 49 -4.48 7.32 30.73
C ILE A 49 -4.66 8.70 31.36
N LEU A 50 -5.38 9.60 30.69
CA LEU A 50 -5.68 10.94 31.18
C LEU A 50 -6.83 10.91 32.20
N SER A 51 -6.76 11.76 33.22
CA SER A 51 -7.88 12.02 34.12
C SER A 51 -9.04 12.72 33.38
N LYS A 52 -10.25 12.67 33.94
CA LYS A 52 -11.43 13.33 33.37
C LYS A 52 -11.25 14.85 33.26
N GLU A 53 -10.63 15.46 34.25
CA GLU A 53 -10.28 16.89 34.27
C GLU A 53 -9.24 17.24 33.19
N ASP A 54 -8.20 16.42 33.03
CA ASP A 54 -7.16 16.62 32.02
C ASP A 54 -7.68 16.41 30.59
N PHE A 55 -8.57 15.43 30.41
CA PHE A 55 -9.26 15.18 29.15
C PHE A 55 -10.07 16.41 28.70
N ASN A 56 -10.90 16.95 29.60
CA ASN A 56 -11.76 18.10 29.30
C ASN A 56 -10.97 19.40 29.06
N SER A 57 -9.88 19.62 29.78
CA SER A 57 -9.03 20.81 29.60
C SER A 57 -8.25 20.78 28.28
N THR A 58 -7.82 19.61 27.83
CA THR A 58 -7.14 19.41 26.54
C THR A 58 -8.10 19.64 25.36
N TYR A 59 -9.35 19.17 25.47
CA TYR A 59 -10.37 19.35 24.43
C TYR A 59 -10.80 20.82 24.26
N LYS A 60 -10.98 21.58 25.37
CA LYS A 60 -11.33 23.01 25.32
C LYS A 60 -10.24 23.90 24.72
N LYS A 61 -8.96 23.53 24.86
CA LYS A 61 -7.82 24.26 24.27
C LYS A 61 -7.71 24.05 22.75
N LYS A 62 -8.02 22.85 22.24
CA LYS A 62 -7.93 22.53 20.79
C LYS A 62 -9.02 23.21 19.95
N LYS A 63 -10.27 23.32 20.44
CA LYS A 63 -11.36 24.05 19.74
C LYS A 63 -11.08 25.55 19.49
N LYS A 64 -10.22 26.19 20.29
CA LYS A 64 -9.80 27.59 20.07
C LYS A 64 -8.70 27.75 19.02
N ASN A 65 -7.87 26.72 18.81
CA ASN A 65 -6.73 26.76 17.89
C ASN A 65 -7.09 26.41 16.43
N GLU A 66 -8.22 25.75 16.19
CA GLU A 66 -8.70 25.38 14.85
C GLU A 66 -9.14 26.57 13.98
N LYS A 67 -9.42 27.74 14.57
CA LYS A 67 -9.76 28.95 13.78
C LYS A 67 -8.54 29.69 13.22
N ILE A 68 -7.32 29.35 13.64
CA ILE A 68 -6.11 30.18 13.38
C ILE A 68 -5.07 29.46 12.47
N THR A 69 -5.18 28.16 12.25
CA THR A 69 -4.11 27.33 11.64
C THR A 69 -4.42 26.85 10.21
N VAL A 70 -5.07 27.69 9.39
CA VAL A 70 -4.98 27.56 7.92
C VAL A 70 -3.76 28.35 7.45
N LYS A 71 -2.55 27.91 7.83
CA LYS A 71 -1.28 28.32 7.22
C LYS A 71 -0.29 27.17 7.35
N GLU A 72 -0.11 26.47 6.23
CA GLU A 72 1.11 25.81 5.78
C GLU A 72 2.11 25.39 6.88
N GLU A 73 1.81 24.29 7.56
CA GLU A 73 2.86 23.53 8.24
C GLU A 73 3.35 22.46 7.27
N ASN A 74 4.58 22.67 6.79
CA ASN A 74 5.40 21.64 6.15
C ASN A 74 5.34 20.38 7.00
N LYS A 75 4.54 19.40 6.56
CA LYS A 75 4.57 18.06 7.13
C LYS A 75 5.99 17.57 6.95
N GLU A 76 6.72 17.45 8.05
CA GLU A 76 7.89 16.59 8.11
C GLU A 76 7.43 15.24 7.55
N ASN A 77 7.89 14.94 6.33
CA ASN A 77 7.66 13.66 5.71
C ASN A 77 8.29 12.64 6.66
N ILE A 78 7.49 11.97 7.47
CA ILE A 78 7.90 10.73 8.11
C ILE A 78 8.28 9.82 6.94
N ILE A 79 9.58 9.72 6.69
CA ILE A 79 10.14 8.80 5.71
C ILE A 79 9.87 7.43 6.30
N TRP A 80 8.76 6.82 5.88
CA TRP A 80 8.44 5.44 6.18
C TRP A 80 9.59 4.60 5.62
N ASP A 81 10.51 4.16 6.47
CA ASP A 81 11.59 3.33 5.98
C ASP A 81 11.07 1.91 5.76
N ILE A 82 10.43 1.72 4.60
CA ILE A 82 9.98 0.42 4.13
C ILE A 82 11.13 -0.61 4.11
N ASN A 83 12.41 -0.17 4.17
CA ASN A 83 13.54 -1.08 4.32
C ASN A 83 13.49 -1.90 5.61
N ILE A 84 12.94 -1.36 6.70
CA ILE A 84 12.85 -2.05 8.00
C ILE A 84 12.04 -3.36 7.87
N LEU A 85 11.11 -3.42 6.91
CA LEU A 85 10.28 -4.60 6.66
C LEU A 85 11.04 -5.78 6.08
N TYR A 86 12.19 -5.55 5.44
CA TYR A 86 12.97 -6.58 4.78
C TYR A 86 14.12 -7.11 5.63
N ASN A 87 14.08 -6.87 6.94
CA ASN A 87 14.96 -7.54 7.89
C ASN A 87 14.79 -9.07 7.78
N SER A 88 15.90 -9.80 7.94
CA SER A 88 16.02 -11.24 7.67
C SER A 88 15.09 -12.15 8.50
N THR A 89 14.35 -11.60 9.46
CA THR A 89 13.41 -12.32 10.32
C THR A 89 11.99 -12.38 9.75
N ASN A 90 11.66 -11.54 8.78
CA ASN A 90 10.29 -11.40 8.30
C ASN A 90 10.01 -12.36 7.13
N ASP A 91 8.94 -13.15 7.25
CA ASP A 91 8.53 -14.08 6.19
C ASP A 91 7.81 -13.37 5.03
N PHE A 92 7.66 -14.07 3.90
CA PHE A 92 6.97 -13.57 2.71
C PHE A 92 5.58 -13.01 3.03
N PHE A 93 4.80 -13.72 3.86
CA PHE A 93 3.42 -13.31 4.16
C PHE A 93 3.36 -12.03 5.00
N TYR A 94 4.29 -11.85 5.94
CA TYR A 94 4.41 -10.64 6.73
C TYR A 94 4.69 -9.43 5.84
N ILE A 95 5.68 -9.55 4.95
CA ILE A 95 6.07 -8.47 4.04
C ILE A 95 4.89 -8.11 3.12
N ILE A 96 4.26 -9.09 2.47
CA ILE A 96 3.13 -8.81 1.55
C ILE A 96 1.92 -8.23 2.29
N ASN A 97 1.57 -8.74 3.48
CA ASN A 97 0.48 -8.17 4.28
C ASN A 97 0.73 -6.70 4.62
N TYR A 98 1.96 -6.36 4.98
CA TYR A 98 2.32 -4.98 5.26
C TYR A 98 2.17 -4.11 4.01
N HIS A 99 2.70 -4.52 2.85
CA HIS A 99 2.49 -3.77 1.62
C HIS A 99 1.00 -3.63 1.25
N ILE A 100 0.18 -4.67 1.43
CA ILE A 100 -1.28 -4.60 1.23
C ILE A 100 -1.91 -3.54 2.14
N HIS A 101 -1.49 -3.45 3.40
CA HIS A 101 -1.97 -2.42 4.33
C HIS A 101 -1.71 -1.01 3.79
N PHE A 102 -0.48 -0.70 3.38
CA PHE A 102 -0.14 0.64 2.86
C PHE A 102 -0.77 0.93 1.49
N CYS A 103 -1.01 -0.09 0.67
CA CYS A 103 -1.77 0.08 -0.57
C CYS A 103 -3.22 0.49 -0.28
N LYS A 104 -3.87 -0.11 0.73
CA LYS A 104 -5.23 0.27 1.14
C LYS A 104 -5.31 1.68 1.72
N GLU A 105 -4.26 2.14 2.37
CA GLU A 105 -4.14 3.52 2.86
C GLU A 105 -3.78 4.52 1.75
N ASN A 106 -3.64 4.09 0.50
CA ASN A 106 -3.18 4.91 -0.64
C ASN A 106 -1.83 5.61 -0.40
N ARG A 107 -0.96 5.04 0.45
CA ARG A 107 0.38 5.58 0.73
C ARG A 107 1.43 5.10 -0.25
N ILE A 108 1.27 3.87 -0.72
CA ILE A 108 2.13 3.27 -1.74
C ILE A 108 1.27 2.51 -2.74
N SER A 109 1.82 2.24 -3.91
CA SER A 109 1.33 1.24 -4.85
C SER A 109 2.41 0.20 -5.03
N THR A 110 2.07 -1.08 -5.05
CA THR A 110 3.07 -2.16 -5.18
C THR A 110 2.68 -3.17 -6.23
N ILE A 111 3.64 -3.50 -7.10
CA ILE A 111 3.56 -4.60 -8.05
C ILE A 111 4.51 -5.70 -7.60
N LEU A 112 3.98 -6.90 -7.43
CA LEU A 112 4.74 -8.10 -7.15
C LEU A 112 5.14 -8.76 -8.47
N PHE A 113 6.43 -8.95 -8.68
CA PHE A 113 6.96 -9.84 -9.71
C PHE A 113 7.33 -11.18 -9.10
N ILE A 114 6.84 -12.26 -9.71
CA ILE A 114 7.26 -13.63 -9.36
C ILE A 114 7.77 -14.36 -10.59
N ARG A 115 8.74 -15.25 -10.39
CA ARG A 115 9.25 -16.23 -11.35
C ARG A 115 9.38 -17.57 -10.66
N TYR A 116 8.84 -18.64 -11.23
CA TYR A 116 8.88 -19.97 -10.63
C TYR A 116 8.75 -21.08 -11.69
N LEU A 117 9.08 -22.31 -11.30
CA LEU A 117 8.79 -23.51 -12.09
C LEU A 117 7.40 -24.04 -11.74
N ASN A 118 6.54 -24.18 -12.73
CA ASN A 118 5.25 -24.84 -12.54
C ASN A 118 5.43 -26.37 -12.38
N LYS A 119 4.32 -27.07 -12.12
CA LYS A 119 4.30 -28.55 -11.97
C LYS A 119 4.87 -29.30 -13.19
N SER A 120 4.76 -28.71 -14.38
CA SER A 120 5.30 -29.24 -15.63
C SER A 120 6.75 -28.81 -15.91
N LYS A 121 7.46 -28.30 -14.88
CA LYS A 121 8.82 -27.76 -14.96
C LYS A 121 8.99 -26.65 -16.01
N SER A 122 7.89 -26.00 -16.38
CA SER A 122 7.91 -24.83 -17.26
C SER A 122 8.05 -23.59 -16.41
N GLU A 123 8.98 -22.74 -16.79
CA GLU A 123 9.19 -21.49 -16.09
C GLU A 123 8.09 -20.49 -16.44
N ILE A 124 7.55 -19.84 -15.41
CA ILE A 124 6.49 -18.86 -15.51
C ILE A 124 6.94 -17.61 -14.78
N SER A 125 6.68 -16.44 -15.36
CA SER A 125 6.83 -15.15 -14.69
C SER A 125 5.58 -14.31 -14.78
N SER A 126 5.32 -13.49 -13.76
CA SER A 126 4.16 -12.60 -13.74
C SER A 126 4.41 -11.32 -12.95
N TYR A 127 3.83 -10.22 -13.42
CA TYR A 127 3.66 -8.97 -12.67
C TYR A 127 2.22 -8.90 -12.16
N ILE A 128 2.07 -8.75 -10.86
CA ILE A 128 0.82 -8.93 -10.13
C ILE A 128 0.58 -7.70 -9.27
N ASP A 129 -0.59 -7.09 -9.43
CA ASP A 129 -1.08 -6.10 -8.49
C ASP A 129 -1.44 -6.77 -7.16
N ILE A 130 -0.75 -6.39 -6.08
CA ILE A 130 -1.01 -6.97 -4.77
C ILE A 130 -2.28 -6.44 -4.13
N ASN A 131 -2.75 -5.25 -4.53
CA ASN A 131 -3.96 -4.62 -4.04
C ASN A 131 -5.21 -5.11 -4.81
N ASN A 132 -5.25 -6.41 -5.08
CA ASN A 132 -6.34 -7.09 -5.73
C ASN A 132 -7.03 -8.04 -4.75
N ASN A 133 -8.37 -8.08 -4.76
CA ASN A 133 -9.16 -8.90 -3.85
C ASN A 133 -8.71 -10.38 -3.79
N LYS A 134 -8.39 -10.98 -4.94
CA LYS A 134 -7.92 -12.37 -5.04
C LYS A 134 -6.55 -12.57 -4.38
N VAL A 135 -5.66 -11.59 -4.50
CA VAL A 135 -4.33 -11.64 -3.87
C VAL A 135 -4.46 -11.44 -2.37
N ILE A 136 -5.24 -10.45 -1.94
CA ILE A 136 -5.51 -10.17 -0.53
C ILE A 136 -6.08 -11.40 0.18
N GLU A 137 -7.06 -12.07 -0.43
CA GLU A 137 -7.66 -13.28 0.13
C GLU A 137 -6.65 -14.43 0.27
N LYS A 138 -5.80 -14.65 -0.74
CA LYS A 138 -4.73 -15.66 -0.67
C LYS A 138 -3.76 -15.39 0.47
N ILE A 139 -3.33 -14.14 0.62
CA ILE A 139 -2.36 -13.75 1.64
C ILE A 139 -2.96 -13.85 3.05
N LYS A 140 -4.22 -13.45 3.25
CA LYS A 140 -4.95 -13.68 4.51
C LYS A 140 -4.98 -15.16 4.90
N ASN A 141 -5.15 -16.04 3.92
CA ASN A 141 -5.18 -17.49 4.11
C ASN A 141 -3.78 -18.14 4.11
N LYS A 142 -2.69 -17.35 4.16
CA LYS A 142 -1.30 -17.82 4.06
C LYS A 142 -1.05 -18.77 2.88
N LYS A 143 -1.64 -18.45 1.72
CA LYS A 143 -1.46 -19.19 0.46
C LYS A 143 -0.53 -18.43 -0.48
N TYR A 144 0.44 -19.15 -1.05
CA TYR A 144 1.35 -18.58 -2.04
C TYR A 144 0.62 -18.08 -3.29
N ILE A 145 1.18 -17.02 -3.87
CA ILE A 145 0.69 -16.40 -5.09
C ILE A 145 1.29 -17.16 -6.28
N TYR A 146 0.48 -17.43 -7.28
CA TYR A 146 0.93 -18.04 -8.53
C TYR A 146 0.34 -17.25 -9.68
N ALA A 147 1.09 -17.22 -10.77
CA ALA A 147 0.76 -16.45 -11.95
C ALA A 147 -0.58 -16.87 -12.56
N SER A 148 -1.30 -15.89 -13.07
CA SER A 148 -2.57 -16.04 -13.75
C SER A 148 -2.53 -15.24 -15.05
N LYS A 149 -3.19 -15.74 -16.10
CA LYS A 149 -3.25 -15.05 -17.40
C LYS A 149 -3.97 -13.69 -17.34
N LYS A 150 -4.68 -13.41 -16.24
CA LYS A 150 -5.38 -12.13 -15.99
C LYS A 150 -4.54 -11.13 -15.18
N ASP A 151 -3.30 -11.47 -14.87
CA ASP A 151 -2.41 -10.58 -14.13
C ASP A 151 -1.95 -9.41 -15.03
N LEU A 152 -1.25 -8.42 -14.47
CA LEU A 152 -0.83 -7.22 -15.22
C LEU A 152 0.05 -7.60 -16.42
N SER A 153 0.91 -8.59 -16.23
CA SER A 153 1.64 -9.24 -17.31
C SER A 153 1.96 -10.67 -16.90
N TYR A 154 1.69 -11.63 -17.78
CA TYR A 154 1.98 -13.04 -17.62
C TYR A 154 2.88 -13.50 -18.77
N TYR A 155 3.88 -14.31 -18.46
CA TYR A 155 4.74 -14.91 -19.46
C TYR A 155 5.05 -16.37 -19.14
N ASN A 156 4.88 -17.24 -20.13
CA ASN A 156 5.30 -18.64 -20.08
C ASN A 156 6.52 -18.82 -20.99
N TRP A 157 7.66 -19.10 -20.37
CA TRP A 157 8.95 -19.18 -21.05
C TRP A 157 9.08 -20.41 -21.95
N LYS A 158 8.28 -21.46 -21.73
CA LYS A 158 8.35 -22.69 -22.54
C LYS A 158 7.75 -22.51 -23.93
N ASN A 159 6.65 -21.77 -24.03
CA ASN A 159 5.92 -21.59 -25.29
C ASN A 159 5.84 -20.13 -25.75
N ASN A 160 6.55 -19.23 -25.06
CA ASN A 160 6.57 -17.79 -25.31
C ASN A 160 5.17 -17.13 -25.29
N TYR A 161 4.20 -17.76 -24.61
CA TYR A 161 2.88 -17.16 -24.47
C TYR A 161 2.95 -15.98 -23.51
N ILE A 162 2.46 -14.82 -23.97
CA ILE A 162 2.38 -13.57 -23.21
C ILE A 162 0.94 -13.07 -23.14
N SER A 163 0.57 -12.44 -22.03
CA SER A 163 -0.67 -11.68 -21.91
C SER A 163 -0.49 -10.53 -20.94
N THR A 164 -1.04 -9.35 -21.27
CA THR A 164 -0.99 -8.14 -20.45
C THR A 164 -2.40 -7.61 -20.24
N ASN A 165 -2.73 -7.20 -19.02
CA ASN A 165 -4.10 -6.77 -18.68
C ASN A 165 -4.08 -5.55 -17.76
N SER A 166 -4.90 -4.54 -18.08
CA SER A 166 -5.22 -3.47 -17.14
C SER A 166 -6.23 -3.99 -16.08
N ASN A 167 -6.20 -3.41 -14.88
CA ASN A 167 -7.14 -3.73 -13.81
C ASN A 167 -7.66 -2.44 -13.13
N GLU A 168 -8.26 -2.54 -11.94
CA GLU A 168 -8.83 -1.39 -11.22
C GLU A 168 -7.79 -0.35 -10.79
N ASN A 169 -6.56 -0.78 -10.45
CA ASN A 169 -5.51 0.10 -9.93
C ASN A 169 -4.51 0.54 -11.00
N TYR A 170 -4.31 -0.27 -12.03
CA TYR A 170 -3.30 -0.05 -13.06
C TYR A 170 -3.87 -0.11 -14.48
N GLU A 171 -3.37 0.78 -15.32
CA GLU A 171 -3.50 0.71 -16.76
C GLU A 171 -2.15 0.31 -17.36
N ILE A 172 -2.17 -0.70 -18.24
CA ILE A 172 -0.99 -1.21 -18.92
C ILE A 172 -0.92 -0.61 -20.32
N ILE A 173 0.19 0.08 -20.59
CA ILE A 173 0.43 0.75 -21.87
C ILE A 173 1.66 0.09 -22.50
N ILE A 174 1.50 -0.45 -23.70
CA ILE A 174 2.61 -1.01 -24.48
C ILE A 174 3.08 0.05 -25.45
N ASN A 175 4.35 0.46 -25.34
CA ASN A 175 5.00 1.34 -26.30
C ASN A 175 6.11 0.62 -27.05
N LYS A 176 6.13 0.73 -28.37
CA LYS A 176 7.06 0.00 -29.24
C LYS A 176 8.53 0.36 -29.03
N LYS A 177 8.83 1.60 -28.60
CA LYS A 177 10.22 2.10 -28.44
C LYS A 177 10.80 1.78 -27.07
N ILE A 178 9.96 1.77 -26.04
CA ILE A 178 10.40 1.71 -24.63
C ILE A 178 9.87 0.47 -23.89
N GLY A 179 8.85 -0.21 -24.42
CA GLY A 179 8.29 -1.42 -23.83
C GLY A 179 7.05 -1.18 -22.96
N LEU A 180 7.00 -1.88 -21.83
CA LEU A 180 5.83 -1.96 -20.94
C LEU A 180 5.83 -0.80 -19.92
N ILE A 181 4.78 0.01 -19.94
CA ILE A 181 4.57 1.13 -19.02
C ILE A 181 3.38 0.81 -18.13
N PHE A 182 3.53 1.10 -16.84
CA PHE A 182 2.48 0.99 -15.85
C PHE A 182 1.99 2.40 -15.51
N LYS A 183 0.69 2.64 -15.64
CA LYS A 183 0.04 3.84 -15.13
C LYS A 183 -0.75 3.47 -13.89
N HIS A 184 -0.43 4.06 -12.75
CA HIS A 184 -1.27 3.94 -11.57
C HIS A 184 -2.47 4.89 -11.71
N LYS A 185 -3.68 4.35 -11.73
CA LYS A 185 -4.89 5.08 -12.12
C LYS A 185 -5.26 6.21 -11.16
N ASN A 186 -5.12 5.98 -9.85
CA ASN A 186 -5.52 6.97 -8.85
C ASN A 186 -4.57 8.17 -8.78
N SER A 187 -3.27 7.95 -8.90
CA SER A 187 -2.27 9.03 -8.81
C SER A 187 -1.85 9.59 -10.17
N GLU A 188 -2.34 9.00 -11.27
CA GLU A 188 -1.94 9.28 -12.66
C GLU A 188 -0.43 9.23 -12.92
N LYS A 189 0.32 8.52 -12.06
CA LYS A 189 1.78 8.34 -12.20
C LYS A 189 2.07 7.25 -13.21
N TYR A 190 2.99 7.52 -14.14
CA TYR A 190 3.46 6.57 -15.15
C TYR A 190 4.86 6.12 -14.80
N PHE A 191 5.15 4.83 -14.91
CA PHE A 191 6.43 4.31 -14.49
C PHE A 191 6.81 3.03 -15.23
N MET A 192 8.12 2.76 -15.26
CA MET A 192 8.69 1.56 -15.86
C MET A 192 9.52 0.83 -14.83
N LEU A 193 9.34 -0.49 -14.73
CA LEU A 193 9.99 -1.30 -13.69
C LEU A 193 11.51 -1.46 -13.86
N ASN A 194 12.04 -1.10 -15.03
CA ASN A 194 13.47 -1.19 -15.38
C ASN A 194 14.11 0.16 -15.74
N SER A 195 13.42 1.30 -15.59
CA SER A 195 14.04 2.58 -15.98
C SER A 195 14.98 3.08 -14.88
N SER A 196 16.20 3.39 -15.27
CA SER A 196 17.18 4.12 -14.43
C SER A 196 17.23 5.61 -14.81
N LYS A 197 16.25 6.12 -15.57
CA LYS A 197 16.31 7.46 -16.19
C LYS A 197 14.94 8.12 -16.34
N ASP A 198 14.93 9.42 -16.05
CA ASP A 198 13.81 10.34 -16.29
C ASP A 198 13.57 10.46 -17.80
N LEU A 199 12.61 9.69 -18.31
CA LEU A 199 12.26 9.70 -19.73
C LEU A 199 10.94 10.44 -19.94
N LYS A 200 10.93 11.37 -20.90
CA LYS A 200 9.72 11.98 -21.46
C LYS A 200 9.29 11.21 -22.69
N ILE A 201 8.04 10.79 -22.76
CA ILE A 201 7.54 9.90 -23.81
C ILE A 201 6.31 10.51 -24.47
N LYS A 202 6.22 10.37 -25.79
CA LYS A 202 5.01 10.64 -26.57
C LYS A 202 4.18 9.36 -26.70
N LEU A 203 2.90 9.40 -26.29
CA LEU A 203 1.98 8.25 -26.37
C LEU A 203 1.61 7.86 -27.81
N CYS A 204 1.66 8.81 -28.75
CA CYS A 204 1.21 8.65 -30.13
C CYS A 204 2.08 7.71 -31.00
N ASP A 205 3.20 7.19 -30.48
CA ASP A 205 3.96 6.12 -31.13
C ASP A 205 3.22 4.75 -31.16
N ASN A 206 2.01 4.69 -30.56
CA ASN A 206 1.24 3.46 -30.30
C ASN A 206 0.13 3.14 -31.31
N ILE A 207 0.31 3.40 -32.60
CA ILE A 207 -0.69 2.94 -33.59
C ILE A 207 -0.55 1.42 -33.80
N TYR A 208 -1.42 0.65 -33.16
CA TYR A 208 -2.10 -0.46 -33.81
C TYR A 208 -3.42 0.09 -34.34
N LYS A 209 -3.54 0.20 -35.67
CA LYS A 209 -4.83 0.37 -36.34
C LYS A 209 -5.62 -0.91 -36.10
N ASP A 210 -6.42 -0.95 -35.04
CA ASP A 210 -7.63 -1.76 -34.99
C ASP A 210 -8.71 -0.92 -34.28
N ASN A 211 -9.51 -0.26 -35.10
CA ASN A 211 -10.86 0.26 -34.83
C ASN A 211 -11.10 1.11 -33.58
N ILE A 212 -10.42 2.25 -33.46
CA ILE A 212 -10.99 3.41 -32.77
C ILE A 212 -10.80 4.64 -33.66
N ASN A 213 -11.89 5.09 -34.27
CA ASN A 213 -11.98 6.43 -34.86
C ASN A 213 -11.97 7.43 -33.70
N THR A 214 -10.80 7.91 -33.31
CA THR A 214 -10.67 9.14 -32.52
C THR A 214 -9.81 10.12 -33.29
N TYR A 215 -10.46 11.17 -33.79
CA TYR A 215 -9.81 12.40 -34.23
C TYR A 215 -8.94 12.91 -33.07
N PHE A 216 -7.63 12.86 -33.22
CA PHE A 216 -6.72 13.51 -32.28
C PHE A 216 -6.50 14.95 -32.75
N GLY A 217 -7.01 15.90 -31.96
CA GLY A 217 -6.62 17.31 -32.04
C GLY A 217 -5.15 17.50 -31.64
N GLU A 218 -4.56 18.58 -32.13
CA GLU A 218 -3.13 18.90 -32.23
C GLU A 218 -2.37 19.14 -30.90
N ASN A 219 -2.70 18.46 -29.80
CA ASN A 219 -1.96 18.57 -28.55
C ASN A 219 -1.26 17.25 -28.20
N GLU A 220 0.04 17.17 -28.49
CA GLU A 220 0.90 16.03 -28.14
C GLU A 220 1.06 15.92 -26.61
N GLU A 221 0.42 14.93 -25.98
CA GLU A 221 0.62 14.65 -24.55
C GLU A 221 1.99 14.03 -24.29
N ILE A 222 2.87 14.81 -23.65
CA ILE A 222 4.17 14.36 -23.16
C ILE A 222 3.98 13.81 -21.74
N ILE A 223 4.20 12.51 -21.57
CA ILE A 223 4.20 11.86 -20.25
C ILE A 223 5.59 11.95 -19.64
N LYS A 224 5.66 12.31 -18.36
CA LYS A 224 6.85 12.15 -17.52
C LYS A 224 6.79 10.81 -16.77
N LEU A 225 7.81 9.98 -16.91
CA LEU A 225 7.93 8.78 -16.06
C LEU A 225 8.43 9.14 -14.66
N CYS A 226 7.91 8.42 -13.67
CA CYS A 226 8.38 8.43 -12.30
C CYS A 226 9.57 7.48 -12.14
N ASP A 227 10.62 8.00 -11.49
CA ASP A 227 11.89 7.30 -11.22
C ASP A 227 12.05 6.88 -9.75
N ASP A 228 11.07 7.17 -8.91
CA ASP A 228 11.05 6.91 -7.45
C ASP A 228 10.58 5.49 -7.10
N ILE A 229 10.53 4.59 -8.08
CA ILE A 229 10.14 3.19 -7.86
C ILE A 229 11.25 2.48 -7.08
N LYS A 230 10.89 1.97 -5.91
CA LYS A 230 11.77 1.12 -5.13
C LYS A 230 11.63 -0.34 -5.56
N LYS A 231 12.74 -0.97 -5.91
CA LYS A 231 12.83 -2.41 -6.20
C LYS A 231 13.43 -3.14 -5.01
N THR A 232 12.70 -4.10 -4.47
CA THR A 232 13.16 -4.96 -3.37
C THR A 232 13.02 -6.43 -3.71
N GLU A 233 14.02 -7.25 -3.40
CA GLU A 233 13.95 -8.70 -3.54
C GLU A 233 13.55 -9.38 -2.22
N ILE A 234 12.61 -10.32 -2.30
CA ILE A 234 12.20 -11.19 -1.19
C ILE A 234 12.76 -12.58 -1.48
N LYS A 235 13.57 -13.12 -0.55
CA LYS A 235 14.06 -14.48 -0.65
C LYS A 235 13.01 -15.45 -0.14
N ASP A 236 12.52 -16.33 -1.01
CA ASP A 236 11.55 -17.37 -0.67
C ASP A 236 11.77 -18.61 -1.53
N SER A 237 11.76 -19.80 -0.93
CA SER A 237 12.07 -21.06 -1.63
C SER A 237 11.05 -21.47 -2.70
N ASN A 238 9.83 -20.90 -2.67
CA ASN A 238 8.79 -21.22 -3.65
C ASN A 238 8.97 -20.50 -4.98
N TYR A 239 9.81 -19.46 -5.01
CA TYR A 239 10.04 -18.63 -6.18
C TYR A 239 11.52 -18.66 -6.58
N LEU A 240 11.78 -18.78 -7.88
CA LEU A 240 13.12 -18.53 -8.42
C LEU A 240 13.51 -17.05 -8.31
N GLN A 241 12.51 -16.17 -8.38
CA GLN A 241 12.67 -14.74 -8.17
C GLN A 241 11.35 -14.16 -7.64
N CYS A 242 11.44 -13.30 -6.61
CA CYS A 242 10.30 -12.62 -6.03
C CYS A 242 10.72 -11.17 -5.73
N LEU A 243 10.14 -10.22 -6.46
CA LEU A 243 10.49 -8.80 -6.35
C LEU A 243 9.26 -7.97 -6.07
N LEU A 244 9.39 -6.97 -5.22
CA LEU A 244 8.42 -5.91 -5.05
C LEU A 244 8.92 -4.65 -5.75
N TYR A 245 8.05 -4.08 -6.58
CA TYR A 245 8.23 -2.75 -7.14
C TYR A 245 7.23 -1.84 -6.45
N THR A 246 7.73 -0.89 -5.65
CA THR A 246 6.91 -0.01 -4.82
C THR A 246 7.04 1.41 -5.29
N LEU A 247 5.91 1.98 -5.70
CA LEU A 247 5.76 3.39 -6.04
C LEU A 247 5.20 4.13 -4.81
N PRO A 248 5.88 5.15 -4.27
CA PRO A 248 5.28 6.03 -3.29
C PRO A 248 4.18 6.87 -3.96
N LEU A 249 3.01 6.98 -3.32
CA LEU A 249 1.87 7.73 -3.85
C LEU A 249 1.83 9.16 -3.32
#